data_AF-A0A8J8NI78-F1
#
_entry.id   AF-A0A8J8NI78-F1
#
_cell.length_a   1.000
_cell.length_b   1.000
_cell.length_c   1.000
_cell.angle_alpha   90.00
_cell.angle_beta   90.00
_cell.angle_gamma   90.00
#
_symmetry.space_group_name_H-M   'P 1'
#
loop_
_entity.id
_entity.type
_entity.pdbx_description
1 polymer ?
#
loop_
_entity_poly.entity_id
_entity_poly.type
_entity_poly.pdbx_seq_one_letter_code
_entity_poly.pdbx_strand_id
1 'polypeptide(L)'
;MADEAASGWDLLQLLCCNLASGAAEATRKVCMLANCSSNESRSRDHEGNGFPQAIDQSFGKRTSTMIENEIKEIIQDQSSVRRAKRFSALVDQFRGGRDVGDLLVLLESTSDKVLGLAAHIVGEIAIDPASAPPIVAKLRELTAHESPTVRAYALTALFPWLKSLDQETRELLARMSRDPEEGVRSLAQMASRRISSS
;
A
#
# COMPACT_ATOMS: atom_id res chain seq x y z
N MET A 1 -16.38 -33.22 -14.42
CA MET A 1 -15.52 -32.55 -13.42
C MET A 1 -14.48 -31.75 -14.18
N ALA A 2 -14.83 -30.53 -14.57
CA ALA A 2 -13.93 -29.56 -15.18
C ALA A 2 -14.07 -28.32 -14.28
N ASP A 3 -13.09 -28.14 -13.41
CA ASP A 3 -13.08 -27.11 -12.38
C ASP A 3 -12.45 -25.83 -12.94
N GLU A 4 -13.02 -24.70 -12.55
CA GLU A 4 -12.80 -23.37 -13.07
C GLU A 4 -11.41 -22.84 -12.69
N ALA A 5 -10.45 -22.91 -13.61
CA ALA A 5 -9.28 -22.03 -13.58
C ALA A 5 -9.66 -20.66 -14.16
N ALA A 6 -10.48 -19.89 -13.44
CA ALA A 6 -10.64 -18.46 -13.70
C ALA A 6 -9.27 -17.81 -13.48
N SER A 7 -8.59 -17.56 -14.60
CA SER A 7 -7.17 -17.28 -14.62
C SER A 7 -6.87 -15.93 -13.95
N GLY A 8 -5.91 -15.88 -13.03
CA GLY A 8 -5.50 -14.66 -12.32
C GLY A 8 -4.96 -13.52 -13.22
N TRP A 9 -5.00 -13.71 -14.54
CA TRP A 9 -4.59 -12.76 -15.56
C TRP A 9 -5.57 -11.61 -15.78
N ASP A 10 -6.88 -11.82 -15.58
CA ASP A 10 -7.87 -10.74 -15.76
C ASP A 10 -7.64 -9.57 -14.77
N LEU A 11 -7.17 -9.88 -13.57
CA LEU A 11 -6.83 -8.86 -12.57
C LEU A 11 -5.54 -8.11 -12.90
N LEU A 12 -4.51 -8.79 -13.42
CA LEU A 12 -3.27 -8.15 -13.87
C LEU A 12 -3.49 -7.28 -15.11
N GLN A 13 -4.37 -7.69 -16.02
CA GLN A 13 -4.69 -6.92 -17.23
C GLN A 13 -5.50 -5.66 -16.90
N LEU A 14 -6.42 -5.73 -15.92
CA LEU A 14 -7.09 -4.56 -15.34
C LEU A 14 -6.12 -3.62 -14.59
N LEU A 15 -5.14 -4.17 -13.86
CA LEU A 15 -4.10 -3.40 -13.18
C LEU A 15 -3.19 -2.65 -14.16
N CYS A 16 -2.80 -3.27 -15.27
CA CYS A 16 -2.03 -2.61 -16.33
C CYS A 16 -2.79 -1.44 -16.98
N CYS A 17 -4.13 -1.54 -17.14
CA CYS A 17 -4.95 -0.46 -17.68
C CYS A 17 -5.07 0.74 -16.72
N ASN A 18 -5.22 0.52 -15.41
CA ASN A 18 -5.38 1.62 -14.45
C ASN A 18 -4.05 2.34 -14.15
N LEU A 19 -2.91 1.65 -14.16
CA LEU A 19 -1.59 2.24 -13.91
C LEU A 19 -1.11 3.23 -14.99
N ALA A 20 -1.67 3.13 -16.20
CA ALA A 20 -1.38 4.04 -17.30
C ALA A 20 -2.14 5.37 -17.19
N SER A 21 -3.31 5.38 -16.55
CA SER A 21 -4.16 6.57 -16.42
C SER A 21 -3.86 7.41 -15.17
N GLY A 22 -3.46 6.78 -14.04
CA GLY A 22 -3.31 7.50 -12.75
C GLY A 22 -2.02 8.34 -12.59
N ALA A 23 -0.97 8.06 -13.36
CA ALA A 23 0.34 8.69 -13.13
C ALA A 23 0.51 10.09 -13.72
N ALA A 24 -0.36 10.49 -14.65
CA ALA A 24 -0.38 11.84 -15.19
C ALA A 24 -1.00 12.86 -14.21
N GLU A 25 -1.78 12.41 -13.23
CA GLU A 25 -2.56 13.28 -12.36
C GLU A 25 -1.94 13.47 -10.95
N ALA A 26 -1.25 12.45 -10.42
CA ALA A 26 -0.59 12.54 -9.12
C ALA A 26 0.62 13.51 -9.12
N THR A 27 1.37 13.58 -10.23
CA THR A 27 2.56 14.44 -10.34
C THR A 27 2.22 15.93 -10.49
N ARG A 28 0.97 16.27 -10.86
CA ARG A 28 0.54 17.67 -11.05
C ARG A 28 0.16 18.37 -9.75
N LYS A 29 -0.15 17.64 -8.68
CA LYS A 29 -0.57 18.20 -7.38
C LYS A 29 0.59 18.44 -6.40
N VAL A 30 1.71 17.76 -6.54
CA VAL A 30 2.85 17.91 -5.61
C VAL A 30 3.65 19.21 -5.87
N CYS A 31 3.62 19.75 -7.09
CA CYS A 31 4.32 21.02 -7.40
C CYS A 31 3.63 22.31 -6.92
N MET A 32 2.41 22.26 -6.36
CA MET A 32 1.73 23.48 -5.87
C MET A 32 1.87 23.75 -4.37
N LEU A 33 2.42 22.83 -3.56
CA LEU A 33 2.49 23.01 -2.10
C LEU A 33 3.89 23.35 -1.56
N ALA A 34 4.91 23.47 -2.41
CA ALA A 34 6.29 23.71 -1.98
C ALA A 34 6.66 25.20 -1.82
N ASN A 35 5.70 26.12 -1.77
CA ASN A 35 5.99 27.57 -1.74
C ASN A 35 5.12 28.32 -0.73
N CYS A 36 5.28 28.01 0.57
CA CYS A 36 4.84 28.87 1.66
C CYS A 36 5.51 28.47 2.99
N SER A 37 6.54 29.22 3.39
CA SER A 37 6.71 29.82 4.73
C SER A 37 8.16 29.81 5.22
N SER A 38 8.76 31.00 5.18
CA SER A 38 9.90 31.40 6.00
C SER A 38 9.41 32.00 7.33
N ASN A 39 10.26 31.88 8.36
CA ASN A 39 10.25 32.55 9.67
C ASN A 39 9.07 32.19 10.61
N GLU A 40 9.25 32.06 11.93
CA GLU A 40 10.09 32.87 12.81
C GLU A 40 10.41 32.15 14.13
N SER A 41 11.61 32.38 14.63
CA SER A 41 12.17 31.91 15.90
C SER A 41 11.43 32.48 17.11
N ARG A 42 11.21 31.67 18.15
CA ARG A 42 11.04 32.16 19.52
C ARG A 42 11.43 31.11 20.57
N SER A 43 12.56 31.36 21.23
CA SER A 43 12.97 30.73 22.49
C SER A 43 11.94 30.95 23.57
N ARG A 44 11.60 29.88 24.30
CA ARG A 44 11.22 29.95 25.72
C ARG A 44 11.74 28.72 26.45
N ASP A 45 12.62 29.00 27.39
CA ASP A 45 13.01 28.10 28.47
C ASP A 45 11.79 27.85 29.37
N HIS A 46 11.51 26.58 29.66
CA HIS A 46 10.77 26.20 30.85
C HIS A 46 11.16 24.79 31.28
N GLU A 47 12.05 24.73 32.27
CA GLU A 47 12.26 23.54 33.10
C GLU A 47 11.01 23.29 33.95
N GLY A 48 10.51 22.06 33.89
CA GLY A 48 9.30 21.64 34.60
C GLY A 48 9.21 20.12 34.69
N ASN A 49 9.89 19.58 35.71
CA ASN A 49 9.73 18.22 36.24
C ASN A 49 8.27 17.79 36.36
N GLY A 50 7.94 16.55 35.98
CA GLY A 50 6.72 15.92 36.47
C GLY A 50 6.21 14.70 35.71
N PHE A 51 6.56 13.52 36.22
CA PHE A 51 5.82 12.24 36.15
C PHE A 51 5.87 11.37 34.88
N PRO A 52 6.28 10.09 35.01
CA PRO A 52 6.01 9.06 34.01
C PRO A 52 4.54 8.64 34.13
N GLN A 53 3.67 9.19 33.29
CA GLN A 53 2.37 8.59 33.04
C GLN A 53 2.58 7.31 32.24
N ALA A 54 2.27 6.16 32.85
CA ALA A 54 2.13 4.90 32.15
C ALA A 54 1.02 5.08 31.11
N ILE A 55 1.42 5.29 29.85
CA ILE A 55 0.50 5.42 28.72
C ILE A 55 -0.11 4.04 28.51
N ASP A 56 -1.36 3.88 28.92
CA ASP A 56 -2.14 2.67 28.73
C ASP A 56 -2.31 2.40 27.22
N GLN A 57 -1.62 1.36 26.72
CA GLN A 57 -1.63 0.92 25.33
C GLN A 57 -2.97 0.27 24.89
N SER A 58 -4.02 0.34 25.72
CA SER A 58 -5.29 -0.37 25.50
C SER A 58 -6.20 0.24 24.43
N PHE A 59 -5.98 1.48 23.99
CA PHE A 59 -6.85 2.15 23.01
C PHE A 59 -6.64 1.71 21.55
N GLY A 60 -5.46 1.23 21.16
CA GLY A 60 -5.18 0.82 19.77
C GLY A 60 -5.75 -0.54 19.36
N LYS A 61 -6.19 -1.37 20.32
CA LYS A 61 -6.55 -2.77 20.05
C LYS A 61 -7.98 -2.99 19.54
N ARG A 62 -8.91 -2.03 19.78
CA ARG A 62 -10.33 -2.21 19.43
C ARG A 62 -10.66 -1.88 17.97
N THR A 63 -10.03 -0.86 17.40
CA THR A 63 -10.23 -0.48 15.98
C THR A 63 -9.61 -1.50 15.03
N SER A 64 -8.45 -2.06 15.42
CA SER A 64 -7.73 -3.11 14.70
C SER A 64 -8.63 -4.30 14.33
N THR A 65 -9.52 -4.73 15.23
CA THR A 65 -10.41 -5.87 14.96
C THR A 65 -11.55 -5.55 14.00
N MET A 66 -11.99 -4.28 13.89
CA MET A 66 -13.16 -3.95 13.07
C MET A 66 -12.85 -3.99 11.58
N ILE A 67 -11.77 -3.33 11.15
CA ILE A 67 -11.37 -3.31 9.74
C ILE A 67 -10.98 -4.71 9.24
N GLU A 68 -10.30 -5.51 10.06
CA GLU A 68 -9.91 -6.87 9.67
C GLU A 68 -11.15 -7.76 9.47
N ASN A 69 -12.18 -7.60 10.32
CA ASN A 69 -13.44 -8.31 10.17
C ASN A 69 -14.18 -7.89 8.89
N GLU A 70 -14.23 -6.60 8.56
CA GLU A 70 -14.80 -6.11 7.29
C GLU A 70 -14.14 -6.79 6.09
N ILE A 71 -12.79 -6.88 6.06
CA ILE A 71 -12.07 -7.56 4.97
C ILE A 71 -12.35 -9.05 4.97
N LYS A 72 -12.38 -9.71 6.12
CA LYS A 72 -12.71 -11.15 6.22
C LYS A 72 -14.11 -11.43 5.68
N GLU A 73 -15.09 -10.59 5.98
CA GLU A 73 -16.44 -10.71 5.44
C GLU A 73 -16.47 -10.52 3.91
N ILE A 74 -15.69 -9.58 3.38
CA ILE A 74 -15.54 -9.40 1.93
C ILE A 74 -14.96 -10.67 1.30
N ILE A 75 -13.88 -11.22 1.85
CA ILE A 75 -13.25 -12.45 1.36
C ILE A 75 -14.21 -13.64 1.37
N GLN A 76 -15.04 -13.75 2.42
CA GLN A 76 -15.99 -14.86 2.59
C GLN A 76 -17.27 -14.73 1.74
N ASP A 77 -17.55 -13.55 1.18
CA ASP A 77 -18.72 -13.34 0.32
C ASP A 77 -18.61 -14.20 -0.95
N GLN A 78 -19.51 -15.17 -1.12
CA GLN A 78 -19.51 -16.10 -2.24
C GLN A 78 -19.86 -15.43 -3.58
N SER A 79 -20.55 -14.29 -3.55
CA SER A 79 -20.91 -13.57 -4.76
C SER A 79 -19.75 -12.68 -5.21
N SER A 80 -19.13 -13.02 -6.34
CA SER A 80 -18.05 -12.23 -6.94
C SER A 80 -18.44 -10.75 -7.15
N VAL A 81 -19.66 -10.50 -7.60
CA VAL A 81 -20.19 -9.14 -7.82
C VAL A 81 -20.35 -8.38 -6.51
N ARG A 82 -20.92 -8.99 -5.47
CA ARG A 82 -21.09 -8.33 -4.16
C ARG A 82 -19.74 -8.11 -3.49
N ARG A 83 -18.84 -9.10 -3.54
CA ARG A 83 -17.46 -9.00 -3.07
C ARG A 83 -16.75 -7.81 -3.70
N ALA A 84 -16.74 -7.71 -5.02
CA ALA A 84 -16.12 -6.60 -5.75
C ALA A 84 -16.72 -5.25 -5.34
N LYS A 85 -18.06 -5.15 -5.28
CA LYS A 85 -18.74 -3.92 -4.86
C LYS A 85 -18.38 -3.51 -3.43
N ARG A 86 -18.34 -4.44 -2.48
CA ARG A 86 -17.96 -4.17 -1.09
C ARG A 86 -16.50 -3.76 -0.99
N PHE A 87 -15.61 -4.42 -1.73
CA PHE A 87 -14.20 -4.06 -1.80
C PHE A 87 -14.00 -2.65 -2.36
N SER A 88 -14.64 -2.31 -3.48
CA SER A 88 -14.58 -0.95 -4.04
C SER A 88 -15.10 0.10 -3.04
N ALA A 89 -16.21 -0.18 -2.37
CA ALA A 89 -16.74 0.72 -1.34
C ALA A 89 -15.74 0.92 -0.17
N LEU A 90 -15.00 -0.12 0.22
CA LEU A 90 -13.96 -0.02 1.23
C LEU A 90 -12.78 0.86 0.76
N VAL A 91 -12.31 0.65 -0.48
CA VAL A 91 -11.27 1.50 -1.09
C VAL A 91 -11.72 2.97 -1.12
N ASP A 92 -12.96 3.22 -1.50
CA ASP A 92 -13.52 4.58 -1.56
C ASP A 92 -13.60 5.24 -0.19
N GLN A 93 -13.81 4.49 0.89
CA GLN A 93 -13.73 5.03 2.26
C GLN A 93 -12.32 5.51 2.60
N PHE A 94 -11.28 4.75 2.23
CA PHE A 94 -9.88 5.20 2.40
C PHE A 94 -9.56 6.42 1.54
N ARG A 95 -10.05 6.46 0.29
CA ARG A 95 -9.97 7.68 -0.54
C ARG A 95 -10.70 8.87 0.08
N GLY A 96 -11.78 8.60 0.82
CA GLY A 96 -12.56 9.58 1.57
C GLY A 96 -11.97 10.02 2.91
N GLY A 97 -10.77 9.55 3.27
CA GLY A 97 -10.08 9.96 4.50
C GLY A 97 -10.29 9.05 5.71
N ARG A 98 -10.70 7.78 5.51
CA ARG A 98 -10.55 6.76 6.57
C ARG A 98 -9.10 6.69 7.03
N ASP A 99 -8.89 6.44 8.32
CA ASP A 99 -7.58 6.43 8.93
C ASP A 99 -6.64 5.43 8.25
N VAL A 100 -5.52 5.93 7.71
CA VAL A 100 -4.49 5.11 7.06
C VAL A 100 -3.79 4.19 8.07
N GLY A 101 -3.84 4.51 9.37
CA GLY A 101 -3.38 3.61 10.44
C GLY A 101 -4.05 2.24 10.42
N ASP A 102 -5.32 2.16 10.02
CA ASP A 102 -6.04 0.89 9.84
C ASP A 102 -5.36 0.00 8.78
N LEU A 103 -4.73 0.58 7.75
CA LEU A 103 -4.03 -0.18 6.71
C LEU A 103 -2.75 -0.83 7.24
N LEU A 104 -2.05 -0.17 8.17
CA LEU A 104 -0.85 -0.75 8.77
C LEU A 104 -1.19 -2.02 9.55
N VAL A 105 -2.28 -1.97 10.32
CA VAL A 105 -2.81 -3.15 11.03
C VAL A 105 -3.11 -4.29 10.06
N LEU A 106 -3.74 -3.99 8.92
CA LEU A 106 -4.05 -5.01 7.92
C LEU A 106 -2.79 -5.59 7.25
N LEU A 107 -1.77 -4.76 7.02
CA LEU A 107 -0.47 -5.18 6.49
C LEU A 107 0.37 -6.00 7.49
N GLU A 108 -0.05 -6.07 8.74
CA GLU A 108 0.53 -6.94 9.79
C GLU A 108 -0.28 -8.23 10.00
N SER A 109 -1.37 -8.43 9.25
CA SER A 109 -2.18 -9.66 9.34
C SER A 109 -1.38 -10.90 8.96
N THR A 110 -1.66 -12.02 9.61
CA THR A 110 -1.08 -13.33 9.28
C THR A 110 -1.79 -14.02 8.11
N SER A 111 -2.84 -13.42 7.54
CA SER A 111 -3.59 -13.98 6.43
C SER A 111 -3.12 -13.41 5.10
N ASP A 112 -2.56 -14.24 4.22
CA ASP A 112 -2.12 -13.86 2.87
C ASP A 112 -3.18 -13.11 2.06
N LYS A 113 -4.45 -13.51 2.22
CA LYS A 113 -5.57 -12.86 1.53
C LYS A 113 -5.81 -11.45 2.05
N VAL A 114 -5.72 -11.26 3.37
CA VAL A 114 -5.85 -9.93 4.00
C VAL A 114 -4.66 -9.06 3.60
N LEU A 115 -3.43 -9.58 3.68
CA LEU A 115 -2.21 -8.88 3.26
C LEU A 115 -2.29 -8.42 1.80
N GLY A 116 -2.70 -9.31 0.90
CA GLY A 116 -2.84 -9.00 -0.52
C GLY A 116 -3.85 -7.88 -0.77
N LEU A 117 -5.03 -7.94 -0.13
CA LEU A 117 -6.04 -6.90 -0.25
C LEU A 117 -5.60 -5.57 0.40
N ALA A 118 -4.90 -5.62 1.53
CA ALA A 118 -4.37 -4.43 2.18
C ALA A 118 -3.35 -3.72 1.29
N ALA A 119 -2.39 -4.46 0.72
CA ALA A 119 -1.44 -3.93 -0.25
C ALA A 119 -2.15 -3.38 -1.49
N HIS A 120 -3.20 -4.05 -1.98
CA HIS A 120 -4.01 -3.54 -3.08
C HIS A 120 -4.67 -2.19 -2.74
N ILE A 121 -5.30 -2.07 -1.57
CA ILE A 121 -5.91 -0.80 -1.12
C ILE A 121 -4.86 0.31 -1.06
N VAL A 122 -3.68 0.03 -0.51
CA VAL A 122 -2.58 1.02 -0.45
C VAL A 122 -2.18 1.51 -1.85
N GLY A 123 -2.13 0.62 -2.84
CA GLY A 123 -1.83 1.00 -4.23
C GLY A 123 -2.91 1.86 -4.89
N GLU A 124 -4.13 1.87 -4.34
CA GLU A 124 -5.31 2.54 -4.91
C GLU A 124 -5.60 3.92 -4.29
N ILE A 125 -4.85 4.33 -3.26
CA ILE A 125 -5.07 5.57 -2.51
C ILE A 125 -3.86 6.49 -2.52
N ALA A 126 -4.11 7.79 -2.38
CA ALA A 126 -3.05 8.78 -2.15
C ALA A 126 -2.74 8.85 -0.64
N ILE A 127 -1.52 8.50 -0.25
CA ILE A 127 -1.06 8.59 1.14
C ILE A 127 -0.24 9.85 1.31
N ASP A 128 -0.50 10.60 2.38
CA ASP A 128 0.32 11.73 2.79
C ASP A 128 1.78 11.29 3.00
N PRO A 129 2.77 11.91 2.34
CA PRO A 129 4.19 11.57 2.51
C PRO A 129 4.68 11.53 3.96
N ALA A 130 4.06 12.27 4.89
CA ALA A 130 4.41 12.21 6.31
C ALA A 130 4.02 10.87 6.98
N SER A 131 2.93 10.25 6.53
CA SER A 131 2.40 8.98 7.06
C SER A 131 2.85 7.75 6.26
N ALA A 132 3.42 7.96 5.07
CA ALA A 132 3.86 6.89 4.18
C ALA A 132 5.02 6.00 4.69
N PRO A 133 6.04 6.50 5.43
CA PRO A 133 7.23 5.70 5.76
C PRO A 133 6.98 4.32 6.39
N PRO A 134 6.13 4.14 7.42
CA PRO A 134 5.87 2.81 7.98
C PRO A 134 5.20 1.87 6.98
N ILE A 135 4.31 2.39 6.12
CA ILE A 135 3.62 1.60 5.10
C ILE A 135 4.59 1.19 4.00
N VAL A 136 5.44 2.09 3.53
CA VAL A 136 6.47 1.80 2.52
C VAL A 136 7.46 0.77 3.04
N ALA A 137 7.91 0.88 4.29
CA ALA A 137 8.76 -0.11 4.92
C ALA A 137 8.08 -1.50 4.92
N LYS A 138 6.81 -1.55 5.35
CA LYS A 138 6.06 -2.80 5.38
C LYS A 138 5.84 -3.41 3.99
N LEU A 139 5.51 -2.61 2.99
CA LEU A 139 5.38 -3.09 1.62
C LEU A 139 6.70 -3.64 1.07
N ARG A 140 7.84 -3.02 1.40
CA ARG A 140 9.17 -3.55 1.02
C ARG A 140 9.41 -4.93 1.61
N GLU A 141 9.07 -5.16 2.87
CA GLU A 141 9.12 -6.51 3.48
C GLU A 141 8.24 -7.50 2.72
N LEU A 142 6.99 -7.10 2.39
CA LEU A 142 6.03 -7.97 1.72
C LEU A 142 6.44 -8.37 0.28
N THR A 143 7.38 -7.66 -0.35
CA THR A 143 7.97 -8.10 -1.63
C THR A 143 8.83 -9.36 -1.51
N ALA A 144 9.10 -9.85 -0.29
CA ALA A 144 9.76 -11.13 -0.04
C ALA A 144 8.79 -12.20 0.53
N HIS A 145 7.49 -11.91 0.57
CA HIS A 145 6.47 -12.81 1.13
C HIS A 145 6.36 -14.13 0.32
N GLU A 146 5.97 -15.23 0.95
CA GLU A 146 5.86 -16.55 0.31
C GLU A 146 4.79 -16.58 -0.80
N SER A 147 3.63 -15.96 -0.52
CA SER A 147 2.56 -15.80 -1.51
C SER A 147 2.93 -14.83 -2.64
N PRO A 148 2.91 -15.25 -3.91
CA PRO A 148 3.25 -14.38 -5.03
C PRO A 148 2.24 -13.28 -5.29
N THR A 149 0.96 -13.51 -4.96
CA THR A 149 -0.08 -12.48 -5.02
C THR A 149 0.24 -11.32 -4.09
N VAL A 150 0.69 -11.62 -2.86
CA VAL A 150 1.13 -10.60 -1.90
C VAL A 150 2.34 -9.84 -2.43
N ARG A 151 3.35 -10.54 -2.98
CA ARG A 151 4.53 -9.89 -3.57
C ARG A 151 4.17 -8.96 -4.73
N ALA A 152 3.27 -9.39 -5.62
CA ALA A 152 2.82 -8.60 -6.76
C ALA A 152 2.08 -7.33 -6.34
N TYR A 153 1.13 -7.44 -5.40
CA TYR A 153 0.41 -6.27 -4.90
C TYR A 153 1.33 -5.33 -4.12
N ALA A 154 2.23 -5.86 -3.29
CA ALA A 154 3.20 -5.05 -2.56
C ALA A 154 4.12 -4.26 -3.51
N LEU A 155 4.65 -4.94 -4.54
CA LEU A 155 5.45 -4.28 -5.57
C LEU A 155 4.66 -3.19 -6.31
N THR A 156 3.41 -3.46 -6.67
CA THR A 156 2.55 -2.48 -7.33
C THR A 156 2.30 -1.25 -6.45
N ALA A 157 1.96 -1.46 -5.17
CA ALA A 157 1.70 -0.41 -4.20
C ALA A 157 2.95 0.44 -3.90
N LEU A 158 4.14 -0.11 -4.09
CA LEU A 158 5.41 0.62 -3.94
C LEU A 158 5.70 1.59 -5.07
N PHE A 159 5.07 1.46 -6.25
CA PHE A 159 5.47 2.23 -7.44
C PHE A 159 5.55 3.75 -7.23
N PRO A 160 4.60 4.42 -6.55
CA PRO A 160 4.70 5.86 -6.29
C PRO A 160 5.92 6.27 -5.46
N TRP A 161 6.55 5.32 -4.77
CA TRP A 161 7.62 5.51 -3.80
C TRP A 161 8.99 5.05 -4.32
N LEU A 162 9.05 4.43 -5.50
CA LEU A 162 10.30 3.98 -6.11
C LEU A 162 11.03 5.16 -6.76
N LYS A 163 12.34 5.28 -6.50
CA LYS A 163 13.18 6.34 -7.05
C LYS A 163 14.21 5.75 -8.01
N SER A 164 14.35 6.33 -9.20
CA SER A 164 15.19 5.77 -10.27
C SER A 164 16.68 5.68 -9.94
N LEU A 165 17.18 6.65 -9.18
CA LEU A 165 18.58 6.72 -8.79
C LEU A 165 18.87 6.02 -7.45
N ASP A 166 17.84 5.50 -6.78
CA ASP A 166 18.00 4.84 -5.49
C ASP A 166 18.53 3.41 -5.66
N GLN A 167 19.61 3.09 -4.94
CA GLN A 167 20.24 1.78 -4.99
C GLN A 167 19.27 0.70 -4.49
N GLU A 168 18.50 0.97 -3.43
CA GLU A 168 17.56 -0.01 -2.88
C GLU A 168 16.44 -0.32 -3.87
N THR A 169 15.90 0.68 -4.58
CA THR A 169 14.94 0.46 -5.68
C THR A 169 15.54 -0.44 -6.76
N ARG A 170 16.78 -0.20 -7.20
CA ARG A 170 17.41 -1.03 -8.24
C ARG A 170 17.62 -2.46 -7.79
N GLU A 171 18.09 -2.67 -6.55
CA GLU A 171 18.29 -4.01 -5.98
C GLU A 171 16.98 -4.76 -5.80
N LEU A 172 15.94 -4.07 -5.29
CA LEU A 172 14.59 -4.61 -5.17
C LEU A 172 14.10 -5.10 -6.53
N LEU A 173 14.11 -4.25 -7.55
CA LEU A 173 13.60 -4.60 -8.88
C LEU A 173 14.44 -5.68 -9.55
N ALA A 174 15.76 -5.69 -9.37
CA ALA A 174 16.63 -6.75 -9.87
C ALA A 174 16.32 -8.11 -9.23
N ARG A 175 16.09 -8.15 -7.91
CA ARG A 175 15.64 -9.35 -7.20
C ARG A 175 14.28 -9.83 -7.71
N MET A 176 13.29 -8.94 -7.76
CA MET A 176 11.93 -9.26 -8.22
C MET A 176 11.89 -9.68 -9.70
N SER A 177 12.81 -9.18 -10.54
CA SER A 177 12.93 -9.61 -11.95
C SER A 177 13.47 -11.03 -12.13
N ARG A 178 13.87 -11.68 -11.04
CA ARG A 178 14.28 -13.10 -10.98
C ARG A 178 13.31 -13.94 -10.14
N ASP A 179 12.17 -13.37 -9.74
CA ASP A 179 11.15 -14.06 -8.95
C ASP A 179 10.71 -15.36 -9.65
N PRO A 180 10.49 -16.48 -8.93
CA PRO A 180 10.04 -17.72 -9.55
C PRO A 180 8.74 -17.53 -10.35
N GLU A 181 7.84 -16.67 -9.89
CA GLU A 181 6.53 -16.46 -10.48
C GLU A 181 6.57 -15.46 -11.63
N GLU A 182 6.11 -15.90 -12.80
CA GLU A 182 6.19 -15.12 -14.04
C GLU A 182 5.47 -13.77 -13.97
N GLY A 183 4.31 -13.72 -13.34
CA GLY A 183 3.55 -12.46 -13.19
C GLY A 183 4.32 -11.42 -12.38
N VAL A 184 4.96 -11.86 -11.29
CA VAL A 184 5.80 -11.00 -10.43
C VAL A 184 7.05 -10.53 -11.19
N ARG A 185 7.71 -11.46 -11.89
CA ARG A 185 8.89 -11.19 -12.73
C ARG A 185 8.58 -10.12 -13.79
N SER A 186 7.46 -10.28 -14.49
CA SER A 186 7.01 -9.38 -15.55
C SER A 186 6.69 -7.99 -15.02
N LEU A 187 6.01 -7.91 -13.88
CA LEU A 187 5.71 -6.66 -13.18
C LEU A 187 7.00 -5.90 -12.80
N ALA A 188 8.01 -6.61 -12.27
CA ALA A 188 9.29 -6.00 -11.90
C ALA A 188 10.09 -5.49 -13.10
N GLN A 189 10.09 -6.23 -14.21
CA GLN A 189 10.73 -5.79 -15.45
C GLN A 189 10.02 -4.59 -16.07
N MET A 190 8.70 -4.53 -15.99
CA MET A 190 7.92 -3.36 -16.42
C MET A 190 8.24 -2.15 -15.54
N ALA A 191 8.28 -2.31 -14.21
CA ALA A 191 8.65 -1.26 -13.28
C ALA A 191 10.06 -0.72 -13.57
N SER A 192 11.02 -1.62 -13.79
CA SER A 192 12.41 -1.26 -14.13
C SER A 192 12.50 -0.42 -15.39
N ARG A 193 11.77 -0.80 -16.45
CA ARG A 193 11.71 -0.04 -17.70
C ARG A 193 11.13 1.36 -17.49
N ARG A 194 10.02 1.45 -16.76
CA ARG A 194 9.33 2.71 -16.49
C ARG A 194 10.18 3.68 -15.69
N ILE A 195 10.87 3.18 -14.65
CA ILE A 195 11.70 3.99 -13.77
C ILE A 195 13.00 4.42 -14.48
N SER A 196 13.51 3.63 -15.42
CA SER A 196 14.68 4.01 -16.24
C SER A 196 14.34 5.04 -17.32
N SER A 197 13.07 5.19 -17.68
CA SER A 197 12.59 6.17 -18.67
C SER A 197 12.10 7.50 -18.09
N SER A 198 12.04 7.62 -16.76
CA SER A 198 11.60 8.83 -16.03
C SER A 198 12.78 9.69 -15.60
#